data_AF-A0AAW1TXV7-F1
#
_entry.id   AF-A0AAW1TXV7-F1
#
_cell.length_a   1.000
_cell.length_b   1.000
_cell.length_c   1.000
_cell.angle_alpha   90.00
_cell.angle_beta   90.00
_cell.angle_gamma   90.00
#
_symmetry.space_group_name_H-M   'P 1'
#
loop_
_entity.id
_entity.type
_entity.pdbx_description
1 polymer ?
#
loop_
_entity_poly.entity_id
_entity_poly.type
_entity_poly.pdbx_seq_one_letter_code
_entity_poly.pdbx_strand_id
1 'polypeptide(L)'
;MDSLYKTCKNNPRNDDLNQDYKRYRNLLHALIKEAKFDFFKRKIDQNASDGKSVWKIIKTLNENSGEERKEIHIRDKDTNTIVQSQLETANLFNKFFSFVG
;
A
#
# COMPACT_ATOMS: atom_id res chain seq x y z
N MET A 1 -19.67 13.34 16.76
CA MET A 1 -19.89 12.72 15.44
C MET A 1 -21.12 11.83 15.42
N ASP A 2 -21.30 10.89 16.36
CA ASP A 2 -22.49 10.00 16.38
C ASP A 2 -23.83 10.72 16.50
N SER A 3 -23.90 11.83 17.25
CA SER A 3 -25.12 12.62 17.38
C SER A 3 -25.55 13.23 16.04
N LEU A 4 -24.64 13.87 15.29
CA LEU A 4 -24.93 14.46 13.98
C LEU A 4 -25.30 13.42 12.91
N TYR A 5 -24.60 12.28 12.90
CA TYR A 5 -24.91 11.19 11.98
C TYR A 5 -26.32 10.63 12.22
N LYS A 6 -26.70 10.42 13.48
CA LYS A 6 -28.06 9.99 13.86
C LYS A 6 -29.11 11.03 13.45
N THR A 7 -28.84 12.32 13.66
CA THR A 7 -29.76 13.40 13.27
C THR A 7 -29.95 13.52 11.76
N CYS A 8 -28.88 13.37 10.96
CA CYS A 8 -28.97 13.34 9.49
C CYS A 8 -29.75 12.11 8.99
N LYS A 9 -29.47 10.94 9.56
CA LYS A 9 -30.16 9.69 9.21
C LYS A 9 -31.67 9.77 9.46
N ASN A 10 -32.07 10.46 10.52
CA ASN A 10 -33.48 10.62 10.89
C ASN A 10 -34.19 11.76 10.14
N ASN A 11 -33.45 12.65 9.44
CA ASN A 11 -34.00 13.79 8.71
C ASN A 11 -33.45 13.85 7.27
N PRO A 12 -33.78 12.87 6.41
CA PRO A 12 -33.15 12.73 5.10
C PRO A 12 -33.49 13.86 4.10
N ARG A 13 -34.56 14.64 4.34
CA ARG A 13 -34.98 15.77 3.50
C ARG A 13 -34.42 17.13 3.96
N ASN A 14 -33.61 17.15 5.02
CA ASN A 14 -32.95 18.37 5.46
C ASN A 14 -31.59 18.47 4.74
N ASP A 15 -31.59 19.12 3.59
CA ASP A 15 -30.41 19.26 2.73
C ASP A 15 -29.27 20.02 3.40
N ASP A 16 -29.60 21.07 4.17
CA ASP A 16 -28.61 21.87 4.92
C ASP A 16 -27.87 21.03 5.96
N LEU A 17 -28.62 20.23 6.74
CA LEU A 17 -28.04 19.35 7.75
C LEU A 17 -27.13 18.27 7.13
N ASN A 18 -27.55 17.72 5.99
CA ASN A 18 -26.76 16.74 5.24
C ASN A 18 -25.48 17.36 4.65
N GLN A 19 -25.57 18.60 4.16
CA GLN A 19 -24.42 19.34 3.63
C GLN A 19 -23.41 19.66 4.73
N ASP A 20 -23.87 20.13 5.89
CA ASP A 20 -23.03 20.40 7.05
C ASP A 20 -22.34 19.14 7.55
N TYR A 21 -23.07 18.03 7.68
CA TYR A 21 -22.46 16.75 8.07
C TYR A 21 -21.37 16.31 7.08
N LYS A 22 -21.63 16.39 5.76
CA LYS A 22 -20.63 16.09 4.73
C LYS A 22 -19.40 16.99 4.90
N ARG A 23 -19.59 18.29 5.11
CA ARG A 23 -18.51 19.26 5.32
C ARG A 23 -17.66 18.90 6.53
N TYR A 24 -18.27 18.64 7.68
CA TYR A 24 -17.55 18.27 8.91
C TYR A 24 -16.83 16.93 8.77
N ARG A 25 -17.46 15.95 8.13
CA ARG A 25 -16.83 14.65 7.85
C ARG A 25 -15.60 14.81 6.95
N ASN A 26 -15.72 15.60 5.89
CA ASN A 26 -14.62 15.86 4.97
C ASN A 26 -13.48 16.62 5.66
N LEU A 27 -13.81 17.63 6.47
CA LEU A 27 -12.83 18.36 7.28
C LEU A 27 -12.11 17.43 8.25
N LEU A 28 -12.83 16.58 8.97
CA LEU A 28 -12.22 15.61 9.87
C LEU A 28 -11.30 14.64 9.12
N HIS A 29 -11.73 14.12 7.97
CA HIS A 29 -10.88 13.27 7.14
C HIS A 29 -9.62 14.00 6.67
N ALA A 30 -9.73 15.28 6.29
CA ALA A 30 -8.59 16.10 5.91
C ALA A 30 -7.61 16.29 7.08
N LEU A 31 -8.11 16.65 8.27
CA LEU A 31 -7.30 16.82 9.48
C LEU A 31 -6.60 15.51 9.89
N ILE A 32 -7.30 14.37 9.81
CA ILE A 32 -6.68 13.07 10.10
C ILE A 32 -5.57 12.77 9.09
N LYS A 33 -5.77 13.08 7.81
CA LYS A 33 -4.76 12.87 6.77
C LYS A 33 -3.53 13.74 6.99
N GLU A 34 -3.74 15.02 7.29
CA GLU A 34 -2.69 15.98 7.59
C GLU A 34 -1.89 15.57 8.83
N ALA A 35 -2.58 15.28 9.94
CA ALA A 35 -1.93 14.85 11.19
C ALA A 35 -1.10 13.58 11.01
N LYS A 36 -1.59 12.61 10.22
CA LYS A 36 -0.83 11.40 9.87
C LYS A 36 0.41 11.75 9.06
N PHE A 37 0.26 12.57 8.01
CA PHE A 37 1.38 13.00 7.18
C PHE A 37 2.46 13.69 8.02
N ASP A 38 2.08 14.64 8.87
CA ASP A 38 3.01 15.39 9.72
C ASP A 38 3.71 14.52 10.77
N PHE A 39 3.01 13.51 11.30
CA PHE A 39 3.62 12.54 12.19
C PHE A 39 4.72 11.75 11.49
N PHE A 40 4.44 11.17 10.31
CA PHE A 40 5.42 10.38 9.58
C PHE A 40 6.54 11.23 9.01
N LYS A 41 6.25 12.45 8.53
CA LYS A 41 7.26 13.41 8.08
C LYS A 41 8.28 13.68 9.19
N ARG A 42 7.82 14.07 10.38
CA ARG A 42 8.70 14.30 11.54
C ARG A 42 9.52 13.06 11.90
N LYS A 43 8.91 11.88 11.86
CA LYS A 43 9.59 10.62 12.16
C LYS A 43 10.68 10.29 11.15
N ILE A 44 10.46 10.58 9.86
CA ILE A 44 11.46 10.41 8.80
C ILE A 44 12.59 11.42 8.98
N ASP A 45 12.26 12.69 9.19
CA ASP A 45 13.25 13.76 9.38
C ASP A 45 14.19 13.46 10.57
N GLN A 46 13.64 12.93 11.68
CA GLN A 46 14.42 12.50 12.85
C GLN A 46 15.36 11.31 12.58
N ASN A 47 15.08 10.50 11.55
CA ASN A 47 15.85 9.30 11.20
C ASN A 47 16.57 9.47 9.85
N ALA A 48 16.65 10.69 9.30
CA ALA A 48 17.11 10.93 7.94
C ALA A 48 18.54 10.43 7.65
N SER A 49 19.40 10.38 8.69
CA SER A 49 20.77 9.85 8.59
C SER A 49 20.85 8.32 8.61
N ASP A 50 19.79 7.62 8.99
CA ASP A 50 19.72 6.15 9.03
C ASP A 50 18.67 5.61 8.05
N GLY A 51 19.14 5.28 6.84
CA GLY A 51 18.30 4.71 5.80
C GLY A 51 17.58 3.42 6.20
N LYS A 52 18.14 2.60 7.11
CA LYS A 52 17.46 1.38 7.59
C LYS A 52 16.25 1.74 8.45
N SER A 53 16.36 2.75 9.30
CA SER A 53 15.26 3.22 10.13
C SER A 53 14.18 3.92 9.31
N VAL A 54 14.56 4.72 8.30
CA VAL A 54 13.60 5.27 7.31
C VAL A 54 12.85 4.15 6.60
N TRP A 55 13.56 3.11 6.14
CA TRP A 55 12.92 1.97 5.47
C TRP A 55 11.94 1.21 6.37
N LYS A 56 12.28 1.02 7.66
CA LYS A 56 11.34 0.45 8.63
C LYS A 56 10.06 1.28 8.77
N ILE A 57 10.18 2.61 8.81
CA ILE A 57 9.01 3.51 8.88
C ILE A 57 8.14 3.37 7.63
N ILE A 58 8.75 3.34 6.44
CA ILE A 58 8.03 3.13 5.17
C ILE A 58 7.33 1.77 5.17
N LYS A 59 8.00 0.73 5.64
CA LYS A 59 7.42 -0.61 5.72
C LYS A 59 6.17 -0.65 6.61
N THR A 60 6.18 0.03 7.75
CA THR A 60 4.98 0.10 8.62
C THR A 60 3.78 0.80 7.97
N LEU A 61 4.00 1.68 6.99
CA LEU A 61 2.92 2.28 6.21
C LEU A 61 2.31 1.29 5.21
N ASN A 62 3.13 0.40 4.68
CA ASN A 62 2.74 -0.61 3.68
C ASN A 62 2.28 -1.93 4.31
N GLU A 63 2.57 -2.23 5.58
CA GLU A 63 2.19 -3.50 6.22
C GLU A 63 0.67 -3.74 6.33
N ASN A 64 -0.17 -2.72 6.06
CA ASN A 64 -1.63 -2.90 5.92
C ASN A 64 -2.06 -3.40 4.53
N SER A 65 -1.18 -3.39 3.52
CA SER A 65 -1.38 -4.19 2.32
C SER A 65 -0.84 -5.59 2.61
N GLY A 66 -1.73 -6.50 3.01
CA GLY A 66 -1.45 -7.92 3.01
C GLY A 66 -1.11 -8.35 1.58
N GLU A 67 0.13 -8.18 1.18
CA GLU A 67 0.64 -8.78 -0.04
C GLU A 67 0.81 -10.26 0.25
N GLU A 68 -0.15 -11.06 -0.23
CA GLU A 68 0.17 -12.39 -0.70
C GLU A 68 1.41 -12.24 -1.58
N ARG A 69 2.51 -12.89 -1.18
CA ARG A 69 3.71 -12.92 -2.01
C ARG A 69 3.27 -13.50 -3.35
N LYS A 70 3.22 -12.66 -4.39
CA LYS A 70 2.93 -13.14 -5.73
C LYS A 70 4.04 -14.12 -6.08
N GLU A 71 3.67 -15.38 -6.24
CA GLU A 71 4.62 -16.41 -6.62
C GLU A 71 5.11 -16.10 -8.03
N ILE A 72 6.41 -15.82 -8.15
CA ILE A 72 7.04 -15.53 -9.44
C ILE A 72 7.47 -16.87 -10.01
N HIS A 73 6.85 -17.26 -11.12
CA HIS A 73 7.19 -18.47 -11.86
C HIS A 73 8.05 -18.13 -13.07
N ILE A 74 9.12 -18.90 -13.27
CA ILE A 74 9.94 -18.82 -14.47
C ILE A 74 9.36 -19.79 -15.50
N ARG A 75 9.14 -19.31 -16.72
CA ARG A 75 8.65 -20.12 -17.82
C ARG A 75 9.77 -20.37 -18.81
N ASP A 76 10.00 -21.62 -19.16
CA ASP A 76 10.87 -21.97 -20.27
C ASP A 76 10.20 -21.60 -21.59
N LYS A 77 10.89 -20.83 -22.42
CA LYS A 77 10.40 -20.36 -23.72
C LYS A 77 10.29 -21.51 -24.73
N ASP A 78 11.17 -22.50 -24.65
CA ASP A 78 11.25 -23.59 -25.63
C ASP A 78 10.13 -24.61 -25.40
N THR A 79 9.86 -24.94 -24.12
CA THR A 79 8.87 -25.96 -23.73
C THR A 79 7.53 -25.39 -23.29
N ASN A 80 7.45 -24.06 -23.08
CA ASN A 80 6.29 -23.36 -22.54
C ASN A 80 5.81 -23.90 -21.17
N THR A 81 6.69 -24.57 -20.43
CA THR A 81 6.41 -25.13 -19.10
C THR A 81 6.88 -24.20 -18.00
N ILE A 82 6.20 -24.24 -16.85
CA ILE A 82 6.65 -23.54 -15.64
C ILE A 82 7.73 -24.39 -14.97
N VAL A 83 8.89 -23.77 -14.78
CA VAL A 83 10.02 -24.39 -14.09
C VAL A 83 9.72 -24.41 -12.59
N GLN A 84 9.77 -25.59 -12.00
CA GLN A 84 9.45 -25.79 -10.57
C GLN A 84 10.71 -25.95 -9.72
N SER A 85 11.85 -26.35 -10.32
CA SER A 85 13.09 -26.62 -9.60
C SER A 85 14.13 -25.50 -9.75
N GLN A 86 14.87 -25.23 -8.67
CA GLN A 86 16.01 -24.30 -8.69
C GLN A 86 17.13 -24.77 -9.64
N LEU A 87 17.34 -26.09 -9.75
CA LEU A 87 18.36 -26.64 -10.64
C LEU A 87 18.02 -26.42 -12.12
N GLU A 88 16.76 -26.64 -12.47
CA GLU A 88 16.24 -26.39 -13.83
C GLU A 88 16.33 -24.90 -14.18
N THR A 89 16.04 -24.03 -13.21
CA THR A 89 16.19 -22.58 -13.36
C THR A 89 17.64 -22.21 -13.66
N ALA A 90 18.59 -22.71 -12.87
CA ALA A 90 20.01 -22.44 -13.08
C ALA A 90 20.50 -22.93 -14.46
N ASN A 91 20.07 -24.12 -14.87
CA ASN A 91 20.40 -24.67 -16.18
C ASN A 91 19.79 -23.85 -17.33
N LEU A 92 18.56 -23.34 -17.18
CA LEU A 92 17.93 -22.47 -18.16
C LEU A 92 18.71 -21.16 -18.32
N PHE A 93 19.10 -20.52 -17.21
CA PHE A 93 19.94 -19.32 -17.25
C PHE A 93 21.29 -19.60 -17.91
N ASN A 94 21.96 -20.69 -17.54
CA ASN A 94 23.23 -21.08 -18.15
C ASN A 94 23.08 -21.30 -19.65
N LYS A 95 22.02 -21.99 -20.09
CA LYS A 95 21.74 -22.22 -21.53
C LYS A 95 21.50 -20.91 -22.26
N PHE A 96 20.70 -20.00 -21.68
CA PHE A 96 20.42 -18.69 -22.26
C PHE A 96 21.71 -17.88 -22.45
N PHE A 97 22.51 -17.71 -21.39
CA PHE A 97 23.73 -16.89 -21.46
C PHE A 97 24.87 -17.54 -22.26
N SER A 98 24.86 -18.87 -22.41
CA SER A 98 25.86 -19.57 -23.24
C SER A 98 25.55 -19.50 -24.74
N PHE A 99 24.29 -19.28 -25.14
CA PHE A 99 23.85 -19.37 -26.53
C PHE A 99 23.43 -18.02 -27.14
N VAL A 100 22.97 -17.07 -26.32
CA VAL A 100 22.48 -15.75 -26.74
C VAL A 100 23.49 -14.63 -26.41
N GLY A 101 24.54 -14.93 -25.62
CA GLY A 101 25.59 -13.98 -25.24
C GLY A 101 26.23 -13.26 -26.41
#